data_AF-A0A2W6CUV8-F1
#
_entry.id   AF-A0A2W6CUV8-F1
#
_cell.length_a   1.000
_cell.length_b   1.000
_cell.length_c   1.000
_cell.angle_alpha   90.00
_cell.angle_beta   90.00
_cell.angle_gamma   90.00
#
_symmetry.space_group_name_H-M   'P 1'
#
loop_
_entity.id
_entity.type
_entity.pdbx_description
1 polymer ?
#
loop_
_entity_poly.entity_id
_entity_poly.type
_entity_poly.pdbx_seq_one_letter_code
_entity_poly.pdbx_strand_id
1 'polypeptide(L)' 'MASTAPELPDQYRDPSTARIGVHVSELAADMAGSLSPFGPEIEFPLPLDRLRYTHPSPADRPHLAEGR' A
#
# COMPACT_ATOMS: atom_id res chain seq x y z
N MET A 1 -18.13 0.25 3.21
CA MET A 1 -18.64 1.62 3.44
C MET A 1 -17.53 2.38 4.16
N ALA A 2 -16.90 3.36 3.52
CA ALA A 2 -15.84 4.14 4.15
C ALA A 2 -16.47 5.10 5.17
N SER A 3 -15.95 5.09 6.40
CA SER A 3 -16.34 6.04 7.44
C SER A 3 -16.02 7.46 6.99
N THR A 4 -17.01 8.36 7.05
CA THR A 4 -16.86 9.81 6.80
C THR A 4 -16.52 10.61 8.06
N ALA A 5 -16.27 9.94 9.19
CA ALA A 5 -15.82 10.62 10.39
C ALA A 5 -14.39 11.17 10.14
N PRO A 6 -14.12 12.46 10.45
CA PRO A 6 -12.77 12.99 10.36
C PRO A 6 -11.89 12.22 11.34
N GLU A 7 -10.88 11.52 10.82
CA GLU A 7 -9.87 10.93 11.69
C GLU A 7 -9.17 12.06 12.45
N LEU A 8 -8.96 11.86 13.76
CA LEU A 8 -8.23 12.81 14.58
C LEU A 8 -6.80 12.95 14.04
N PRO A 9 -6.24 14.18 13.98
CA PRO A 9 -4.84 14.37 13.64
C PRO A 9 -3.93 13.53 14.54
N ASP A 10 -2.83 13.02 13.99
CA ASP A 10 -1.95 12.06 14.67
C ASP A 10 -1.45 12.52 16.05
N GLN A 11 -1.25 13.83 16.23
CA GLN A 11 -0.86 14.44 17.51
C GLN A 11 -1.89 14.27 18.64
N TYR A 12 -3.13 13.90 18.31
CA TYR A 12 -4.21 13.63 19.26
C TYR A 12 -4.60 12.15 19.30
N ARG A 13 -3.92 11.29 18.53
CA ARG A 13 -4.17 9.86 18.52
C ARG A 13 -3.50 9.24 19.74
N ASP A 14 -4.21 8.32 20.38
CA ASP A 14 -3.66 7.57 21.50
C ASP A 14 -2.48 6.69 21.01
N PRO A 15 -1.29 6.80 21.64
CA PRO A 15 -0.09 6.10 21.20
C PRO A 15 -0.16 4.58 21.39
N SER A 16 -1.05 4.07 22.25
CA SER A 16 -1.27 2.63 22.40
C SER A 16 -2.10 2.03 21.24
N THR A 17 -2.80 2.90 20.50
CA THR A 17 -3.60 2.56 19.31
C THR A 17 -2.82 2.70 17.99
N ALA A 18 -1.62 3.29 18.04
CA ALA A 18 -0.76 3.63 16.90
C ALA A 18 -0.16 2.43 16.13
N ARG A 19 -0.43 1.19 16.55
CA ARG A 19 0.06 -0.02 15.85
C ARG A 19 -0.51 -0.16 14.42
N ILE A 20 -1.57 0.57 14.10
CA ILE A 20 -2.21 0.60 12.78
C ILE A 20 -2.25 2.04 12.23
N GLY A 21 -1.19 2.81 12.45
CA GLY A 21 -0.98 4.11 11.83
C GLY A 21 0.23 4.02 10.90
N VAL A 22 0.07 4.45 9.65
CA VAL A 22 1.17 4.55 8.67
C VAL A 22 2.10 5.68 9.12
N HIS A 23 2.89 5.45 10.17
CA HIS A 23 3.93 6.37 10.64
C HIS A 23 5.16 6.31 9.72
N VAL A 24 4.95 6.49 8.42
CA VAL A 24 6.04 6.73 7.48
C VAL A 24 6.10 8.24 7.30
N SER A 25 6.85 8.91 8.17
CA SER A 25 7.13 10.34 8.06
C SER A 25 8.49 10.54 7.39
N GLU A 26 8.53 11.26 6.27
CA GLU A 26 9.79 11.64 5.60
C GLU A 26 10.75 12.37 6.54
N LEU A 27 10.22 13.11 7.54
CA LEU A 27 11.03 13.86 8.50
C LEU A 27 11.86 12.95 9.43
N ALA A 28 11.40 11.72 9.67
CA ALA A 28 12.09 10.74 10.49
C ALA A 28 12.98 9.79 9.67
N ALA A 29 13.07 10.02 8.35
CA ALA A 29 13.83 9.17 7.45
C ALA A 29 15.34 9.43 7.56
N ASP A 30 16.13 8.36 7.58
CA ASP A 30 17.60 8.45 7.53
C ASP A 30 18.12 8.91 6.15
N MET A 31 17.24 8.95 5.15
CA MET A 31 17.56 9.37 3.78
C MET A 31 16.74 10.60 3.39
N ALA A 32 17.40 11.56 2.76
CA ALA A 32 16.75 12.76 2.23
C ALA A 32 16.00 12.44 0.92
N GLY A 33 14.81 13.03 0.76
CA GLY A 33 14.00 12.94 -0.45
C GLY A 33 12.79 12.02 -0.29
N SER A 34 12.10 11.78 -1.41
CA SER A 34 10.89 10.96 -1.41
C SER A 34 11.22 9.51 -1.12
N LEU A 35 10.71 9.01 0.00
CA LEU A 35 10.82 7.60 0.33
C LEU A 35 9.96 6.76 -0.63
N SER A 36 10.51 5.62 -1.03
CA SER A 36 9.73 4.60 -1.72
C SER A 36 8.54 4.20 -0.84
N PRO A 37 7.31 4.08 -1.39
CA PRO A 37 6.15 3.58 -0.64
C PRO A 37 6.31 2.12 -0.21
N PHE A 38 7.31 1.41 -0.76
CA PHE A 38 7.62 0.02 -0.43
C PHE A 38 8.72 -0.12 0.65
N GLY A 39 9.22 1.01 1.18
CA GLY A 39 10.33 1.03 2.13
C GLY A 39 11.70 1.12 1.44
N PRO A 40 12.75 1.51 2.19
CA PRO A 40 14.09 1.70 1.65
C PRO A 40 14.81 0.40 1.29
N GLU A 41 14.34 -0.75 1.78
CA GLU A 41 14.95 -2.06 1.51
C GLU A 41 14.57 -2.63 0.14
N ILE A 42 13.56 -2.05 -0.51
CA ILE A 42 13.04 -2.53 -1.79
C ILE A 42 13.51 -1.61 -2.92
N GLU A 43 14.39 -2.14 -3.75
CA GLU A 43 14.86 -1.49 -4.98
C GLU A 43 14.09 -1.99 -6.22
N PHE A 44 13.91 -1.08 -7.18
CA PHE A 44 13.23 -1.36 -8.45
C PHE A 44 14.23 -1.35 -9.62
N PRO A 45 13.99 -2.17 -10.67
CA PRO A 45 12.86 -3.08 -10.83
C PRO A 45 12.97 -4.32 -9.93
N LEU A 46 11.82 -4.84 -9.48
CA LEU A 46 11.80 -6.09 -8.73
C LEU A 46 12.18 -7.28 -9.62
N PRO A 47 12.89 -8.28 -9.08
CA PRO A 47 13.03 -9.58 -9.73
C PRO A 47 11.68 -10.19 -10.12
N LEU A 48 11.62 -10.83 -11.29
CA LEU A 48 10.36 -11.35 -11.87
C LEU A 48 9.66 -12.36 -10.96
N ASP A 49 10.43 -13.20 -10.27
CA ASP A 49 9.97 -14.19 -9.29
C ASP A 49 9.34 -13.56 -8.03
N ARG A 50 9.59 -12.28 -7.78
CA ARG A 50 8.99 -11.51 -6.67
C ARG A 50 7.76 -10.71 -7.11
N LEU A 51 7.47 -10.63 -8.40
CA LEU A 51 6.26 -9.97 -8.89
C LEU A 51 5.06 -10.86 -8.59
N ARG A 52 4.11 -10.32 -7.79
CA ARG A 52 2.83 -10.97 -7.51
C ARG A 52 1.79 -10.78 -8.61
N TYR A 53 2.11 -9.98 -9.62
CA TYR A 53 1.23 -9.74 -10.74
C TYR A 53 1.21 -10.97 -11.65
N THR A 54 0.04 -11.61 -11.74
CA THR A 54 -0.27 -12.61 -12.75
C THR A 54 -1.21 -11.97 -13.77
N HIS A 55 -0.85 -12.03 -15.04
CA HIS A 55 -1.73 -11.50 -16.08
C HIS A 55 -3.05 -12.30 -16.14
N PRO A 56 -4.21 -11.64 -16.16
CA PRO A 56 -5.49 -12.34 -16.23
C PRO A 56 -5.57 -13.20 -17.49
N SER A 57 -6.01 -14.44 -17.30
CA SER A 57 -6.32 -15.36 -18.39
C SER A 57 -7.63 -14.93 -19.09
N PRO A 58 -7.94 -15.49 -20.25
CA PRO A 58 -9.25 -15.32 -20.86
C PRO A 58 -10.43 -15.73 -19.95
N ALA A 59 -10.24 -16.64 -19.00
CA ALA A 59 -11.27 -17.05 -18.05
C ALA A 59 -11.57 -15.96 -16.99
N ASP A 60 -10.59 -15.10 -16.71
CA ASP A 60 -10.74 -13.96 -15.78
C ASP A 60 -11.43 -12.76 -16.45
N ARG A 61 -11.79 -12.88 -17.73
CA ARG A 61 -12.51 -11.83 -18.45
C ARG A 61 -13.99 -11.90 -18.10
N PRO A 62 -14.57 -10.88 -17.43
CA PRO A 62 -15.96 -10.93 -16.99
C PRO A 62 -16.97 -11.03 -18.13
N HIS A 63 -16.60 -10.64 -19.35
CA HIS A 63 -17.43 -10.77 -20.55
C HIS A 63 -17.34 -12.15 -21.24
N LEU A 64 -16.42 -13.02 -20.80
CA LEU A 64 -16.28 -14.40 -21.28
C LEU A 64 -16.53 -15.43 -20.17
N ALA A 65 -16.63 -14.99 -18.91
CA ALA A 65 -17.05 -15.80 -17.78
C ALA A 65 -18.53 -16.16 -17.97
N GLU A 66 -18.76 -17.32 -18.60
CA GLU A 66 -20.08 -17.88 -18.93
C GLU A 66 -20.85 -17.05 -19.95
N GLY A 67 -20.62 -17.35 -21.23
CA GLY A 67 -21.47 -16.88 -22.31
C GLY A 67 -22.92 -17.32 -22.10
N ARG A 68 -23.73 -16.40 -21.57
CA ARG A 68 -25.18 -16.35 -21.73
C ARG A 68 -25.58 -14.97 -22.21
#